data_AF-E2SG32-F1
#
_entry.id   AF-E2SG32-F1
#
_cell.length_a   1.000
_cell.length_b   1.000
_cell.length_c   1.000
_cell.angle_alpha   90.00
_cell.angle_beta   90.00
_cell.angle_gamma   90.00
#
_symmetry.space_group_name_H-M   'P 1'
#
loop_
_entity.id
_entity.type
_entity.pdbx_description
1 polymer ?
#
loop_
_entity_poly.entity_id
_entity_poly.type
_entity_poly.pdbx_seq_one_letter_code
_entity_poly.pdbx_strand_id
1 'polypeptide(L)'
;MIIVFAIGFSVVILGIIVSLLLRRQLREKYAVMWLLIGLTVLVLSIWPGLLVIMAELVGVQVPANLLFTLALGLLLAVALHLSWELSRAEEEIRRVAEEVAINRAALDRLLAAEAARRRPPND
;
A
#
# COMPACT_ATOMS: atom_id res chain seq x y z
N MET A 1 -28.49 -18.26 -14.94
CA MET A 1 -28.32 -16.78 -15.01
C MET A 1 -27.35 -16.26 -13.94
N ILE A 2 -27.52 -16.61 -12.67
CA ILE A 2 -26.61 -16.20 -11.57
C ILE A 2 -25.16 -16.64 -11.83
N ILE A 3 -24.95 -17.87 -12.32
CA ILE A 3 -23.60 -18.42 -12.58
C ILE A 3 -22.85 -17.64 -13.68
N VAL A 4 -23.54 -17.26 -14.75
CA VAL A 4 -22.93 -16.47 -15.85
C VAL A 4 -22.55 -15.08 -15.37
N PHE A 5 -23.38 -14.48 -14.52
CA PHE A 5 -23.10 -13.18 -13.90
C PHE A 5 -21.91 -13.25 -12.93
N ALA A 6 -21.83 -14.31 -12.13
CA ALA A 6 -20.70 -14.57 -11.24
C ALA A 6 -19.39 -14.76 -12.01
N ILE A 7 -19.41 -15.55 -13.09
CA ILE A 7 -18.24 -15.77 -13.96
C ILE A 7 -17.81 -14.45 -14.61
N GLY A 8 -18.75 -13.67 -15.16
CA GLY A 8 -18.45 -12.37 -15.78
C GLY A 8 -17.83 -11.40 -14.78
N PHE A 9 -18.38 -11.32 -13.56
CA PHE A 9 -17.86 -10.46 -12.49
C PHE A 9 -16.45 -10.88 -12.04
N SER A 10 -16.21 -12.19 -11.90
CA SER A 10 -14.88 -12.73 -11.58
C SER A 10 -13.84 -12.43 -12.67
N VAL A 11 -14.21 -12.52 -13.95
CA VAL A 11 -13.31 -12.19 -15.08
C VAL A 11 -12.99 -10.70 -15.11
N VAL A 12 -13.96 -9.82 -14.84
CA VAL A 12 -13.72 -8.36 -14.76
C VAL A 12 -12.79 -8.03 -13.60
N ILE A 13 -13.01 -8.59 -12.40
CA ILE A 13 -12.11 -8.39 -11.26
C ILE A 13 -10.70 -8.90 -11.56
N LEU A 14 -10.59 -10.09 -12.16
CA LEU A 14 -9.29 -10.65 -12.53
C LEU A 14 -8.57 -9.75 -13.56
N GLY A 15 -9.30 -9.23 -14.54
CA GLY A 15 -8.78 -8.27 -15.51
C GLY A 15 -8.31 -6.96 -14.88
N ILE A 16 -9.03 -6.45 -13.87
CA ILE A 16 -8.63 -5.26 -13.11
C ILE A 16 -7.34 -5.54 -12.32
N ILE A 17 -7.27 -6.66 -11.59
CA ILE A 17 -6.08 -7.05 -10.82
C ILE A 17 -4.86 -7.20 -11.75
N VAL A 18 -5.02 -7.91 -12.87
CA VAL A 18 -3.96 -8.12 -13.87
C VAL A 18 -3.52 -6.79 -14.50
N SER A 19 -4.47 -5.91 -14.86
CA SER A 19 -4.16 -4.57 -15.41
C SER A 19 -3.38 -3.70 -14.41
N LEU A 20 -3.73 -3.76 -13.12
CA LEU A 20 -3.02 -3.05 -12.05
C LEU A 20 -1.60 -3.60 -11.83
N LEU A 21 -1.42 -4.93 -11.94
CA LEU A 21 -0.10 -5.58 -11.91
C LEU A 21 0.77 -5.23 -13.13
N LEU A 22 0.19 -5.24 -14.34
CA LEU A 22 0.93 -4.98 -15.58
C LEU A 22 1.30 -3.51 -15.77
N ARG A 23 0.59 -2.58 -15.13
CA ARG A 23 0.89 -1.14 -15.21
C ARG A 23 2.15 -0.71 -14.46
N ARG A 24 2.92 -1.63 -13.85
CA ARG A 24 4.27 -1.42 -13.27
C ARG A 24 4.43 -0.19 -12.36
N GLN A 25 3.34 0.30 -11.74
CA GLN A 25 3.40 1.47 -10.84
C GLN A 25 3.81 1.13 -9.40
N LEU A 26 4.04 -0.14 -9.09
CA LEU A 26 4.38 -0.61 -7.74
C LEU A 26 5.89 -0.85 -7.60
N ARG A 27 6.50 -0.28 -6.56
CA ARG A 27 7.90 -0.57 -6.18
C ARG A 27 8.07 -2.10 -6.06
N GLU A 28 9.23 -2.63 -6.47
CA GLU A 28 9.55 -4.08 -6.52
C GLU A 28 8.98 -4.91 -5.35
N LYS A 29 9.01 -4.37 -4.12
CA LYS A 29 8.50 -5.07 -2.93
C LYS A 29 6.99 -5.39 -2.95
N TYR A 30 6.16 -4.52 -3.53
CA TYR A 30 4.71 -4.73 -3.52
C TYR A 30 4.26 -5.66 -4.64
N ALA A 31 5.02 -5.73 -5.73
CA ALA A 31 4.75 -6.63 -6.84
C ALA A 31 4.75 -8.10 -6.38
N VAL A 32 5.66 -8.47 -5.47
CA VAL A 32 5.74 -9.83 -4.90
C VAL A 32 4.48 -10.18 -4.10
N MET A 33 4.02 -9.28 -3.23
CA MET A 33 2.79 -9.48 -2.44
C MET A 33 1.58 -9.66 -3.34
N TRP A 34 1.40 -8.77 -4.33
CA TRP A 34 0.29 -8.85 -5.28
C TRP A 34 0.35 -10.07 -6.19
N LEU A 35 1.56 -10.50 -6.58
CA LEU A 35 1.75 -11.74 -7.35
C LEU A 35 1.32 -12.97 -6.54
N LEU A 36 1.68 -13.02 -5.25
CA LEU A 36 1.30 -14.12 -4.36
C LEU A 36 -0.21 -14.16 -4.12
N ILE A 37 -0.84 -13.00 -3.96
CA ILE A 37 -2.31 -12.88 -3.88
C ILE A 37 -2.95 -13.36 -5.19
N GLY A 38 -2.49 -12.88 -6.34
CA GLY A 38 -2.99 -13.27 -7.66
C GLY A 38 -2.84 -14.76 -7.93
N LEU A 39 -1.70 -15.35 -7.56
CA LEU A 39 -1.45 -16.79 -7.65
C LEU A 39 -2.41 -17.58 -6.76
N THR A 40 -2.64 -17.12 -5.52
CA THR A 40 -3.58 -17.77 -4.60
C THR A 40 -4.99 -17.76 -5.17
N VAL A 41 -5.45 -16.62 -5.71
CA VAL A 41 -6.76 -16.50 -6.37
C VAL A 41 -6.85 -17.42 -7.59
N LEU A 42 -5.81 -17.48 -8.42
CA LEU A 42 -5.77 -18.34 -9.60
C LEU A 42 -5.90 -19.83 -9.22
N VAL A 43 -5.15 -20.28 -8.22
CA VAL A 43 -5.21 -21.67 -7.72
C VAL A 43 -6.62 -22.00 -7.20
N LEU A 44 -7.22 -21.08 -6.42
CA LEU A 44 -8.58 -21.26 -5.90
C LEU A 44 -9.65 -21.24 -7.01
N SER A 45 -9.47 -20.47 -8.09
CA SER A 45 -10.36 -20.47 -9.25
C SER A 45 -10.29 -21.75 -10.07
N ILE A 46 -9.09 -22.34 -10.22
CA ILE A 46 -8.92 -23.61 -10.94
C ILE A 46 -9.46 -24.78 -10.12
N TRP A 47 -9.28 -24.76 -8.79
CA TRP A 47 -9.64 -25.87 -7.91
C TRP A 47 -10.58 -25.45 -6.77
N PRO A 48 -11.87 -25.23 -7.04
CA PRO A 48 -12.84 -24.78 -6.03
C PRO A 48 -13.00 -25.77 -4.86
N GLY A 49 -12.67 -27.06 -5.06
CA GLY A 49 -12.68 -28.07 -3.99
C GLY A 49 -11.73 -27.76 -2.84
N LEU A 50 -10.64 -27.02 -3.06
CA LEU A 50 -9.75 -26.58 -1.98
C LEU A 50 -10.48 -25.68 -0.99
N LEU A 51 -11.33 -24.78 -1.48
CA LEU A 51 -12.11 -23.88 -0.64
C LEU A 51 -13.14 -24.65 0.21
N VAL A 52 -13.71 -25.72 -0.35
CA VAL A 52 -14.66 -26.61 0.36
C VAL A 52 -13.96 -27.34 1.50
N ILE A 53 -12.79 -27.94 1.24
CA ILE A 53 -11.99 -28.64 2.26
C ILE A 53 -11.61 -27.67 3.38
N MET A 54 -11.16 -26.46 3.04
CA MET A 54 -10.80 -25.44 4.03
C MET A 54 -12.02 -24.98 4.83
N ALA A 55 -13.19 -24.84 4.19
CA ALA A 55 -14.43 -24.50 4.88
C ALA A 55 -14.85 -25.59 5.87
N GLU A 56 -14.75 -26.86 5.49
CA GLU A 56 -15.05 -28.00 6.38
C GLU A 56 -14.07 -28.06 7.57
N LEU A 57 -12.78 -27.84 7.34
CA LEU A 57 -11.76 -27.80 8.40
C LEU A 57 -11.99 -26.66 9.41
N VAL A 58 -12.41 -25.49 8.93
CA VAL A 58 -12.67 -24.31 9.77
C VAL A 58 -14.07 -24.35 10.40
N GLY A 59 -14.96 -25.25 9.93
CA GLY A 59 -16.35 -25.36 10.39
C GLY A 59 -17.31 -24.34 9.75
N VAL A 60 -16.97 -23.80 8.58
CA VAL A 60 -17.81 -22.86 7.83
C VAL A 60 -18.75 -23.63 6.91
N GLN A 61 -20.06 -23.45 7.09
CA GLN A 61 -21.08 -24.17 6.31
C GLN A 61 -21.10 -23.80 4.82
N VAL A 62 -20.77 -22.55 4.48
CA VAL A 62 -20.80 -22.04 3.11
C VAL A 62 -19.37 -21.63 2.69
N PRO A 63 -18.72 -22.34 1.75
CA PRO A 63 -17.35 -22.03 1.32
C PRO A 63 -17.17 -20.58 0.84
N ALA A 64 -18.22 -20.00 0.24
CA ALA A 64 -18.21 -18.61 -0.17
C ALA A 64 -18.00 -17.63 1.01
N ASN A 65 -18.55 -17.92 2.19
CA ASN A 65 -18.35 -17.08 3.38
C ASN A 65 -16.89 -17.08 3.82
N LEU A 66 -16.22 -18.24 3.77
CA LEU A 66 -14.79 -18.33 4.07
C LEU A 66 -13.97 -17.47 3.10
N LEU A 67 -14.28 -17.53 1.80
CA LEU A 67 -13.62 -16.69 0.80
C LEU A 67 -13.81 -15.20 1.09
N PHE A 68 -15.03 -14.76 1.44
CA PHE A 68 -15.29 -13.38 1.81
C PHE A 68 -14.52 -12.97 3.07
N THR A 69 -14.51 -13.80 4.11
CA THR A 69 -13.76 -13.53 5.34
C THR A 69 -12.26 -13.40 5.06
N LEU A 70 -11.69 -14.29 4.24
CA LEU A 70 -10.28 -14.23 3.84
C LEU A 70 -9.99 -12.97 3.02
N ALA A 71 -10.85 -12.62 2.07
CA ALA A 71 -10.70 -11.41 1.27
C ALA A 71 -10.79 -10.14 2.12
N LEU A 72 -11.74 -10.07 3.06
CA LEU A 72 -11.86 -8.95 3.99
C LEU A 72 -10.65 -8.86 4.93
N GLY A 73 -10.19 -9.99 5.47
CA GLY A 73 -8.98 -10.04 6.30
C GLY A 73 -7.74 -9.60 5.54
N LEU A 74 -7.58 -10.05 4.30
CA LEU A 74 -6.51 -9.62 3.41
C LEU A 74 -6.59 -8.12 3.10
N LEU A 75 -7.77 -7.60 2.76
CA LEU A 75 -7.99 -6.17 2.51
C LEU A 75 -7.65 -5.34 3.74
N LEU A 76 -8.07 -5.79 4.92
CA LEU A 76 -7.74 -5.13 6.19
C LEU A 76 -6.23 -5.14 6.44
N ALA A 77 -5.56 -6.27 6.23
CA ALA A 77 -4.11 -6.37 6.39
C ALA A 77 -3.36 -5.43 5.42
N VAL A 78 -3.79 -5.36 4.16
CA VAL A 78 -3.22 -4.43 3.18
C VAL A 78 -3.48 -2.99 3.57
N ALA A 79 -4.69 -2.65 4.03
CA ALA A 79 -5.00 -1.30 4.49
C ALA A 79 -4.16 -0.89 5.71
N LEU A 80 -3.98 -1.78 6.68
CA LEU A 80 -3.11 -1.55 7.84
C LEU A 80 -1.64 -1.38 7.43
N HIS A 81 -1.16 -2.23 6.52
CA HIS A 81 0.19 -2.12 5.99
C HIS A 81 0.40 -0.76 5.30
N LEU A 82 -0.54 -0.35 4.45
CA LEU A 82 -0.48 0.92 3.74
C LEU A 82 -0.57 2.12 4.70
N SER A 83 -1.42 2.01 5.74
CA SER A 83 -1.52 3.04 6.78
C SER A 83 -0.20 3.19 7.53
N TRP A 84 0.46 2.08 7.88
CA TRP A 84 1.75 2.14 8.56
C TRP A 84 2.84 2.78 7.69
N GLU A 85 2.88 2.43 6.41
CA GLU A 85 3.81 3.03 5.46
C GLU A 85 3.56 4.51 5.24
N LEU A 86 2.28 4.92 5.19
CA LEU A 86 1.90 6.31 5.09
C LEU A 86 2.36 7.10 6.31
N SER A 87 2.09 6.61 7.53
CA SER A 87 2.53 7.27 8.75
C SER A 87 4.05 7.45 8.81
N ARG A 88 4.81 6.41 8.40
CA ARG A 88 6.27 6.50 8.34
C ARG A 88 6.75 7.52 7.30
N ALA A 89 6.08 7.60 6.16
CA ALA A 89 6.41 8.58 5.13
C ALA A 89 6.10 10.01 5.59
N GLU A 90 5.00 10.22 6.30
CA GLU A 90 4.63 11.51 6.90
C GLU A 90 5.66 11.97 7.93
N GLU A 91 6.13 11.06 8.80
CA GLU A 91 7.20 11.36 9.77
C GLU A 91 8.50 11.79 9.09
N GLU A 92 8.92 11.09 8.03
CA GLU A 92 10.13 11.43 7.29
C GLU A 92 10.00 12.79 6.59
N ILE A 93 8.86 13.06 5.95
CA ILE A 93 8.57 14.37 5.33
C ILE A 93 8.64 15.48 6.39
N ARG A 94 8.05 15.26 7.56
CA ARG A 94 8.09 16.22 8.67
C ARG A 94 9.52 16.46 9.12
N ARG A 95 10.31 15.41 9.33
CA ARG A 95 11.71 15.52 9.74
C ARG A 95 12.53 16.32 8.72
N VAL A 96 12.40 16.02 7.44
CA VAL A 96 13.11 16.75 6.37
C VAL A 96 12.68 18.22 6.35
N ALA A 97 11.40 18.52 6.54
CA ALA A 97 10.92 19.91 6.61
C ALA A 97 11.51 20.66 7.82
N GLU A 98 11.61 20.01 8.98
CA GLU A 98 12.23 20.56 10.18
C GLU A 98 13.74 20.82 9.96
N GLU A 99 14.46 19.87 9.36
CA GLU A 99 15.88 20.03 9.02
C GLU A 99 16.11 21.19 8.02
N VAL A 100 15.22 21.36 7.03
CA VAL A 100 15.27 22.50 6.10
C VAL A 100 15.01 23.83 6.81
N ALA A 101 14.06 23.89 7.74
CA ALA A 101 13.75 25.09 8.50
C ALA A 101 14.92 25.53 9.39
N ILE A 102 15.55 24.58 10.09
CA ILE A 102 16.74 24.83 10.93
C ILE A 102 17.91 25.31 10.07
N ASN A 103 18.17 24.66 8.94
CA ASN A 103 19.25 25.05 8.03
C ASN A 103 19.04 26.47 7.47
N ARG A 104 17.81 26.83 7.09
CA ARG A 104 17.49 28.21 6.66
C ARG A 104 17.73 29.23 7.76
N ALA A 105 17.28 28.94 8.99
CA ALA A 105 17.49 29.82 10.13
C ALA A 105 18.99 30.02 10.46
N ALA A 106 19.81 28.97 10.34
CA ALA A 106 21.25 29.05 10.50
C ALA A 106 21.89 29.94 9.43
N LEU A 107 21.49 29.78 8.16
CA LEU A 107 21.97 30.62 7.06
C LEU A 107 21.62 32.10 7.28
N ASP A 108 20.38 32.41 7.65
CA ASP A 108 19.94 33.78 7.89
C ASP A 108 20.74 34.46 9.02
N ARG A 109 21.09 33.72 10.08
CA ARG A 109 21.95 34.20 11.17
C ARG A 109 23.37 34.50 10.69
N LEU A 110 23.94 33.65 9.85
CA LEU A 110 25.27 33.86 9.28
C LEU A 110 25.29 35.11 8.38
N LEU A 111 24.28 35.27 7.52
CA LEU A 111 24.13 36.44 6.67
C LEU A 111 23.96 37.73 7.49
N ALA A 112 23.17 37.70 8.56
CA ALA A 112 23.02 38.83 9.47
C ALA A 112 24.32 39.20 10.20
N ALA A 113 25.09 38.20 10.66
CA ALA A 113 26.38 38.42 11.31
C ALA A 113 27.42 39.00 10.33
N GLU A 114 27.43 38.55 9.08
CA GLU A 114 28.31 39.09 8.05
C GLU A 114 27.91 40.54 7.68
N ALA A 115 26.63 40.83 7.56
CA ALA A 115 26.13 42.19 7.34
C ALA A 115 26.54 43.15 8.47
N ALA A 116 26.51 42.69 9.72
CA ALA A 116 26.98 43.46 10.87
C ALA A 116 28.49 43.72 10.82
N ARG A 117 29.31 42.73 10.40
CA ARG A 117 30.77 42.90 10.22
C ARG A 117 31.14 43.85 9.08
N ARG A 118 30.31 43.91 8.03
CA ARG A 118 30.56 44.77 6.86
C ARG A 118 30.15 46.24 7.05
N ARG A 119 29.45 46.59 8.13
CA ARG A 119 29.19 48.00 8.47
C ARG A 119 30.49 48.62 8.99
N PRO A 120 31.09 49.60 8.30
CA PRO A 120 32.25 50.31 8.83
C PRO A 120 31.87 51.06 10.11
N PRO A 121 32.83 51.30 11.04
CA PRO A 121 32.61 52.23 12.14
C PRO A 121 32.22 53.57 11.52
N ASN A 122 31.05 54.07 11.88
CA ASN A 122 30.63 55.41 11.48
C ASN A 122 31.53 56.38 12.25
N ASP A 123 32.50 56.98 11.56
CA ASP A 123 33.26 58.15 12.00
C ASP A 123 32.34 59.39 12.08
#